data_AF-A0A379PIW5-F1
#
_entry.id   AF-A0A379PIW5-F1
#
_cell.length_a   1.000
_cell.length_b   1.000
_cell.length_c   1.000
_cell.angle_alpha   90.00
_cell.angle_beta   90.00
_cell.angle_gamma   90.00
#
_symmetry.space_group_name_H-M   'P 1'
#
loop_
_entity.id
_entity.type
_entity.pdbx_description
1 polymer ?
#
loop_
_entity_poly.entity_id
_entity_poly.type
_entity_poly.pdbx_seq_one_letter_code
_entity_poly.pdbx_strand_id
1 'polypeptide(L)'
;MSQETGNLFLLNNNGNYFEINTKEVSVDKERLYECRFFDTGKALLEAVSSADGCSVEELEGTTFYITMRNGKPTLIDDRGFPSEIDGSVESFITLFEL
;
A
#
# COMPACT_ATOMS: atom_id res chain seq x y z
N MET A 1 -2.89 -12.20 -23.20
CA MET A 1 -2.57 -10.90 -22.60
C MET A 1 -2.87 -11.02 -21.12
N SER A 2 -1.84 -11.03 -20.28
CA SER A 2 -2.01 -11.25 -18.84
C SER A 2 -2.80 -10.10 -18.24
N GLN A 3 -3.96 -10.42 -17.67
CA GLN A 3 -4.76 -9.45 -16.92
C GLN A 3 -4.00 -9.11 -15.64
N GLU A 4 -3.33 -7.96 -15.58
CA GLU A 4 -2.97 -7.33 -14.30
C GLU A 4 -4.26 -6.83 -13.67
N THR A 5 -4.98 -7.72 -12.99
CA THR A 5 -6.19 -7.37 -12.24
C THR A 5 -5.84 -6.93 -10.84
N GLY A 6 -6.24 -5.71 -10.50
CA GLY A 6 -6.67 -5.36 -9.15
C GLY A 6 -5.91 -4.19 -8.58
N ASN A 7 -4.91 -4.48 -7.76
CA ASN A 7 -4.28 -3.54 -6.85
C ASN A 7 -2.76 -3.77 -6.83
N LEU A 8 -2.01 -2.76 -6.38
CA LEU A 8 -0.56 -2.83 -6.17
C LEU A 8 -0.27 -3.01 -4.68
N PHE A 9 0.53 -4.02 -4.34
CA PHE A 9 0.91 -4.33 -2.97
C PHE A 9 2.39 -4.03 -2.77
N LEU A 10 2.71 -3.24 -1.75
CA LEU A 10 4.10 -2.85 -1.49
C LEU A 10 4.37 -2.55 -0.01
N LEU A 11 5.64 -2.63 0.36
CA LEU A 11 6.18 -2.26 1.66
C LEU A 11 7.20 -1.14 1.44
N ASN A 12 7.07 -0.02 2.16
CA ASN A 12 8.08 1.04 2.12
C ASN A 12 9.26 0.73 3.07
N ASN A 13 10.33 1.53 3.00
CA ASN A 13 11.52 1.34 3.83
C ASN A 13 11.30 1.59 5.33
N ASN A 14 10.17 2.21 5.70
CA ASN A 14 9.79 2.49 7.08
C ASN A 14 8.93 1.37 7.69
N GLY A 15 8.74 0.25 6.99
CA GLY A 15 7.94 -0.88 7.48
C GLY A 15 6.43 -0.74 7.27
N ASN A 16 5.97 0.29 6.57
CA ASN A 16 4.55 0.49 6.28
C ASN A 16 4.16 -0.21 4.97
N TYR A 17 3.07 -0.95 5.00
CA TYR A 17 2.60 -1.77 3.90
C TYR A 17 1.28 -1.26 3.35
N PHE A 18 1.20 -1.19 2.03
CA PHE A 18 0.15 -0.52 1.29
C PHE A 18 -0.51 -1.44 0.26
N GLU A 19 -1.80 -1.22 0.07
CA GLU A 19 -2.58 -1.73 -1.04
C GLU A 19 -3.15 -0.54 -1.83
N ILE A 20 -2.76 -0.41 -3.09
CA ILE A 20 -3.21 0.70 -3.94
C ILE A 20 -4.17 0.18 -5.00
N ASN A 21 -5.35 0.78 -5.08
CA ASN A 21 -6.27 0.53 -6.17
C ASN A 21 -5.79 1.19 -7.47
N THR A 22 -4.97 0.46 -8.24
CA THR A 22 -4.37 0.95 -9.49
C THR A 22 -5.37 1.15 -10.63
N LYS A 23 -6.63 0.75 -10.45
CA LYS A 23 -7.71 1.09 -11.40
C LYS A 23 -8.17 2.55 -11.23
N GLU A 24 -7.99 3.11 -10.05
CA GLU A 24 -8.41 4.47 -9.71
C GLU A 24 -7.23 5.41 -9.57
N VAL A 25 -6.14 4.93 -8.98
CA VAL A 25 -4.95 5.71 -8.65
C VAL A 25 -3.83 5.36 -9.62
N SER A 26 -3.40 6.33 -10.42
CA SER A 26 -2.21 6.18 -11.26
C SER A 26 -0.96 6.32 -10.40
N VAL A 27 -0.04 5.37 -10.53
CA VAL A 27 1.21 5.32 -9.78
C VAL A 27 2.36 5.01 -10.72
N ASP A 28 3.44 5.77 -10.62
CA ASP A 28 4.70 5.52 -11.29
C ASP A 28 5.59 4.60 -10.44
N LYS A 29 5.65 3.31 -10.81
CA LYS A 29 6.44 2.30 -10.09
C LYS A 29 7.95 2.62 -10.09
N GLU A 30 8.46 3.35 -11.08
CA GLU A 30 9.89 3.71 -11.14
C GLU A 30 10.27 4.68 -10.01
N ARG A 31 9.32 5.49 -9.54
CA ARG A 31 9.50 6.42 -8.41
C ARG A 31 9.34 5.76 -7.04
N LEU A 32 8.95 4.48 -7.02
CA LEU A 32 8.82 3.65 -5.82
C LEU A 32 9.99 2.64 -5.71
N TYR A 33 11.16 2.97 -6.26
CA TYR A 33 12.33 2.08 -6.33
C TYR A 33 12.88 1.63 -4.96
N GLU A 34 12.56 2.38 -3.90
CA GLU A 34 12.90 2.03 -2.51
C GLU A 34 11.85 1.12 -1.85
N CYS A 35 10.72 0.89 -2.50
CA CYS A 35 9.67 0.01 -1.99
C CYS A 35 9.87 -1.42 -2.49
N ARG A 36 9.50 -2.38 -1.64
CA ARG A 36 9.43 -3.79 -2.02
C ARG A 36 8.02 -4.11 -2.51
N PHE A 37 7.92 -4.67 -3.71
CA PHE A 37 6.64 -5.04 -4.32
C PHE A 37 6.28 -6.51 -4.07
N PHE A 38 4.98 -6.79 -4.05
CA PHE A 38 4.43 -8.12 -3.85
C PHE A 38 3.32 -8.40 -4.86
N ASP A 39 3.19 -9.66 -5.26
CA ASP A 39 2.18 -10.09 -6.23
C ASP A 39 0.76 -10.07 -5.63
N THR A 40 0.65 -10.27 -4.31
CA THR A 40 -0.63 -10.35 -3.60
C THR A 40 -0.53 -9.72 -2.21
N GLY A 41 -1.66 -9.26 -1.67
CA GLY A 41 -1.74 -8.81 -0.28
C GLY A 41 -1.33 -9.90 0.71
N LYS A 42 -1.65 -11.16 0.45
CA LYS A 42 -1.19 -12.28 1.27
C LYS A 42 0.34 -12.39 1.32
N ALA A 43 1.01 -12.30 0.17
CA ALA A 43 2.47 -12.36 0.11
C ALA A 43 3.15 -11.18 0.83
N LEU A 44 2.52 -10.00 0.80
CA LEU A 44 2.93 -8.84 1.59
C LEU A 44 2.83 -9.14 3.10
N LEU A 45 1.67 -9.60 3.57
CA LEU A 45 1.45 -9.91 4.99
C LEU A 45 2.35 -11.04 5.49
N GLU A 46 2.60 -12.08 4.69
CA GLU A 46 3.54 -13.15 5.02
C GLU A 46 4.97 -12.63 5.20
N ALA A 47 5.39 -11.65 4.39
CA ALA A 47 6.70 -11.04 4.51
C ALA A 47 6.83 -10.16 5.76
N VAL A 48 5.78 -9.40 6.12
CA VAL A 48 5.73 -8.60 7.34
C VAL A 48 5.68 -9.49 8.58
N SER A 49 4.81 -10.51 8.58
CA SER A 49 4.70 -11.53 9.63
C SER A 49 6.06 -12.19 9.94
N SER A 50 6.80 -12.54 8.88
CA SER A 50 8.13 -13.15 9.02
C SER A 50 9.18 -12.20 9.61
N ALA A 51 9.03 -10.89 9.39
CA ALA A 51 9.97 -9.87 9.88
C ALA A 51 9.68 -9.48 11.34
N ASP A 52 8.41 -9.30 11.69
CA ASP A 52 7.99 -8.75 12.97
C ASP A 52 7.66 -9.82 14.01
N GLY A 53 7.51 -11.09 13.59
CA GLY A 53 7.18 -12.21 14.47
C GLY A 53 5.70 -12.28 14.85
N CYS A 54 4.85 -11.45 14.23
CA CYS A 54 3.39 -11.49 14.35
C CYS A 54 2.79 -12.54 13.41
N SER A 55 1.60 -13.05 13.71
CA SER A 55 0.87 -13.91 12.79
C SER A 55 0.25 -13.10 11.64
N VAL A 56 0.03 -13.74 10.48
CA VAL A 56 -0.70 -13.11 9.35
C VAL A 56 -2.11 -12.67 9.77
N GLU A 57 -2.77 -13.46 10.63
CA GLU A 57 -4.12 -13.18 11.15
C GLU A 57 -4.17 -11.89 11.97
N GLU A 58 -3.09 -11.55 12.68
CA GLU A 58 -2.96 -10.29 13.42
C GLU A 58 -2.71 -9.08 12.51
N LEU A 59 -2.22 -9.30 11.29
CA LEU A 59 -1.94 -8.26 10.29
C LEU A 59 -3.07 -8.12 9.25
N GLU A 60 -4.07 -8.99 9.27
CA GLU A 60 -5.20 -8.84 8.35
C GLU A 60 -6.02 -7.61 8.73
N GLY A 61 -6.22 -6.72 7.75
CA GLY A 61 -6.97 -5.47 7.93
C GLY A 61 -6.14 -4.28 8.41
N THR A 62 -4.83 -4.45 8.63
CA THR A 62 -3.94 -3.34 9.05
C THR A 62 -3.21 -2.68 7.88
N THR A 63 -3.44 -3.15 6.64
CA THR A 63 -2.85 -2.58 5.43
C THR A 63 -3.42 -1.20 5.13
N PHE A 64 -2.53 -0.26 4.80
CA PHE A 64 -2.89 1.07 4.32
C PHE A 64 -3.48 1.01 2.91
N TYR A 65 -4.77 1.30 2.77
CA TYR A 65 -5.46 1.23 1.48
C TYR A 65 -5.51 2.60 0.79
N ILE A 66 -4.99 2.70 -0.43
CA ILE A 66 -4.98 3.94 -1.22
C ILE A 66 -5.95 3.82 -2.41
N THR A 67 -6.89 4.75 -2.49
CA THR A 67 -7.95 4.80 -3.51
C THR A 67 -8.24 6.23 -3.93
N MET A 68 -9.12 6.46 -4.92
CA MET A 68 -9.61 7.81 -5.21
C MET A 68 -10.89 8.12 -4.44
N ARG A 69 -10.94 9.28 -3.78
CA ARG A 69 -12.16 9.81 -3.15
C ARG A 69 -12.31 11.28 -3.49
N ASN A 70 -13.49 11.69 -3.95
CA ASN A 70 -13.77 13.07 -4.35
C ASN A 70 -12.76 13.65 -5.37
N GLY A 71 -12.23 12.81 -6.26
CA GLY A 71 -11.24 13.22 -7.27
C GLY A 71 -9.82 13.41 -6.74
N LYS A 72 -9.53 12.98 -5.50
CA LYS A 72 -8.19 13.02 -4.90
C LYS A 72 -7.73 11.65 -4.40
N PRO A 73 -6.44 11.31 -4.50
CA PRO A 73 -5.90 10.14 -3.83
C PRO A 73 -6.11 10.25 -2.32
N THR A 74 -6.56 9.18 -1.69
CA THR A 74 -6.91 9.13 -0.27
C THR A 74 -6.37 7.84 0.32
N LEU A 75 -5.65 7.96 1.43
CA LEU A 75 -5.27 6.85 2.27
C LEU A 75 -6.43 6.51 3.22
N ILE A 76 -6.74 5.23 3.38
CA ILE A 76 -7.63 4.70 4.41
C ILE A 76 -6.76 3.86 5.36
N ASP A 77 -6.73 4.26 6.64
CA ASP A 77 -5.99 3.51 7.68
C ASP A 77 -6.72 2.21 8.09
N ASP A 78 -6.06 1.43 8.95
CA ASP A 78 -6.56 0.19 9.55
C ASP A 78 -7.87 0.34 10.33
N ARG A 79 -8.18 1.56 10.78
CA ARG A 79 -9.42 1.91 11.47
C ARG A 79 -10.49 2.46 10.52
N GLY A 80 -10.20 2.54 9.23
CA GLY A 80 -11.12 3.05 8.21
C GLY A 80 -11.17 4.58 8.11
N PHE A 81 -10.24 5.31 8.73
CA PHE A 81 -10.20 6.76 8.65
C PHE A 81 -9.54 7.23 7.35
N PRO A 82 -10.25 8.05 6.54
CA PRO A 82 -9.70 8.59 5.31
C PRO A 82 -8.81 9.82 5.57
N SER A 83 -7.66 9.87 4.92
CA SER A 83 -6.75 11.02 4.86
C SER A 83 -6.41 11.33 3.41
N GLU A 84 -6.70 12.55 2.95
CA GLU A 84 -6.30 12.98 1.60
C GLU A 84 -4.77 12.99 1.49
N ILE A 85 -4.26 12.53 0.34
CA ILE A 85 -2.83 12.60 0.04
C ILE A 85 -2.56 13.90 -0.71
N ASP A 86 -1.79 14.79 -0.09
CA ASP A 86 -1.30 16.00 -0.74
C ASP A 86 -0.07 15.69 -1.60
N GLY A 87 -0.12 16.10 -2.87
CA GLY A 87 0.97 15.88 -3.82
C GLY A 87 0.93 14.50 -4.48
N SER A 88 2.10 13.95 -4.80
CA SER A 88 2.21 12.67 -5.52
C SER A 88 2.12 11.48 -4.56
N VAL A 89 1.37 10.46 -4.95
CA VAL A 89 1.22 9.21 -4.18
C VAL A 89 2.57 8.53 -3.91
N GLU A 90 3.52 8.58 -4.84
CA GLU A 90 4.83 7.94 -4.67
C GLU A 90 5.66 8.60 -3.58
N SER A 91 5.69 9.93 -3.57
CA SER A 91 6.39 10.68 -2.52
C SER A 91 5.73 10.47 -1.15
N PHE A 92 4.40 10.42 -1.10
CA PHE A 92 3.67 10.12 0.12
C PHE A 92 4.08 8.76 0.68
N ILE A 93 3.96 7.70 -0.12
CA ILE A 93 4.32 6.32 0.27
C ILE A 93 5.77 6.23 0.75
N THR A 94 6.69 6.82 -0.01
CA THR A 94 8.13 6.72 0.27
C THR A 94 8.48 7.38 1.61
N LEU A 95 7.82 8.49 1.94
CA LEU A 95 8.10 9.28 3.13
C LEU A 95 7.20 8.92 4.33
N PHE A 96 6.18 8.09 4.14
CA PHE A 96 5.21 7.76 5.18
C PHE A 96 5.85 6.95 6.31
N GLU A 97 5.63 7.39 7.54
CA GLU A 97 6.13 6.81 8.77
C GLU A 97 5.07 7.00 9.87
N LEU A 98 4.88 6.00 10.72
CA LEU A 98 3.91 5.95 11.82
C LEU A 98 4.59 5.79 13.18
#